data_AF-A0A164NE82-F1
#
_entry.id   AF-A0A164NE82-F1
#
_cell.length_a   1.000
_cell.length_b   1.000
_cell.length_c   1.000
_cell.angle_alpha   90.00
_cell.angle_beta   90.00
_cell.angle_gamma   90.00
#
_symmetry.space_group_name_H-M   'P 1'
#
loop_
_entity.id
_entity.type
_entity.pdbx_description
1 polymer ?
#
loop_
_entity_poly.entity_id
_entity_poly.type
_entity_poly.pdbx_seq_one_letter_code
_entity_poly.pdbx_strand_id
1 'polypeptide(L)' 'MGRACALNFARAGCKLVLTDINESGLNQTIKQAQSQSQLEVAVGVNKDVVGGVIDIKNSGELVQLIEDIPKRFGRLDYAV' A
#
# COMPACT_ATOMS: atom_id res chain seq x y z
N MET A 1 10.70 -0.57 10.43
CA MET A 1 9.35 -0.81 10.98
C MET A 1 8.29 -0.87 9.89
N GLY A 2 8.14 0.16 9.03
CA GLY A 2 7.11 0.19 7.98
C GLY A 2 6.99 -1.08 7.11
N ARG A 3 8.10 -1.56 6.52
CA ARG A 3 8.10 -2.81 5.74
C ARG A 3 7.56 -4.02 6.50
N ALA A 4 7.96 -4.21 7.76
CA ALA A 4 7.52 -5.36 8.55
C ALA A 4 6.00 -5.27 8.84
N CYS A 5 5.49 -4.08 9.13
CA CYS A 5 4.05 -3.85 9.27
C CYS A 5 3.30 -4.16 7.98
N ALA A 6 3.77 -3.65 6.83
CA ALA A 6 3.18 -3.90 5.52
C ALA A 6 3.04 -5.40 5.21
N LEU A 7 4.11 -6.18 5.45
CA LEU A 7 4.08 -7.63 5.23
C LEU A 7 3.10 -8.34 6.17
N ASN A 8 3.06 -7.95 7.44
CA ASN A 8 2.14 -8.56 8.41
C ASN A 8 0.68 -8.22 8.11
N PHE A 9 0.37 -6.98 7.71
CA PHE A 9 -0.98 -6.62 7.29
C PHE A 9 -1.40 -7.32 5.99
N ALA A 10 -0.49 -7.48 5.02
CA ALA A 10 -0.77 -8.26 3.82
C ALA A 10 -1.13 -9.71 4.17
N ARG A 11 -0.35 -10.35 5.05
CA ARG A 11 -0.64 -11.71 5.56
C ARG A 11 -1.96 -11.80 6.30
N ALA A 12 -2.37 -10.74 6.98
CA ALA A 12 -3.66 -10.66 7.66
C ALA A 12 -4.85 -10.43 6.69
N GLY A 13 -4.59 -10.32 5.38
CA GLY A 13 -5.62 -10.08 4.37
C GLY A 13 -6.09 -8.62 4.32
N CYS A 14 -5.26 -7.67 4.73
CA CYS A 14 -5.57 -6.25 4.60
C CYS A 14 -5.31 -5.75 3.17
N LYS A 15 -6.12 -4.78 2.74
CA LYS A 15 -5.80 -3.93 1.58
C LYS A 15 -4.82 -2.84 2.02
N LEU A 16 -3.79 -2.59 1.22
CA LEU A 16 -2.66 -1.77 1.59
C LEU A 16 -2.40 -0.67 0.56
N VAL A 17 -2.07 0.51 1.10
CA VAL A 17 -1.51 1.63 0.37
C VAL A 17 -0.13 1.87 0.99
N LEU A 18 0.92 1.66 0.20
CA LEU A 18 2.30 1.80 0.66
C LEU A 18 2.92 3.04 0.03
N THR A 19 3.54 3.88 0.86
CA THR A 19 4.27 5.06 0.41
C THR A 19 5.69 5.02 0.93
N ASP A 20 6.61 5.50 0.11
CA ASP A 20 8.00 5.71 0.48
C ASP A 20 8.61 6.75 -0.47
N ILE A 21 9.66 7.44 -0.03
CA ILE A 21 10.49 8.27 -0.92
C ILE A 21 11.44 7.40 -1.76
N ASN A 22 11.78 6.21 -1.29
CA ASN A 22 12.66 5.27 -1.96
C ASN A 22 11.86 4.29 -2.83
N GLU A 23 11.76 4.61 -4.12
CA GLU A 23 11.05 3.80 -5.11
C GLU A 23 11.52 2.34 -5.15
N SER A 24 12.83 2.09 -5.06
CA SER A 24 13.38 0.73 -5.13
C SER A 24 12.94 -0.11 -3.93
N GLY A 25 13.02 0.46 -2.73
CA GLY A 25 12.56 -0.18 -1.49
C GLY A 25 11.06 -0.42 -1.47
N LEU A 26 10.29 0.55 -1.97
CA LEU A 26 8.84 0.45 -2.12
C LEU A 26 8.45 -0.70 -3.05
N ASN A 27 9.04 -0.76 -4.24
CA ASN A 27 8.76 -1.78 -5.24
C ASN A 27 9.09 -3.19 -4.74
N GLN A 28 10.19 -3.36 -4.00
CA GLN A 28 10.50 -4.63 -3.35
C GLN A 28 9.44 -5.02 -2.31
N THR A 29 8.99 -4.06 -1.50
CA THR A 29 8.00 -4.30 -0.46
C THR A 29 6.63 -4.64 -1.05
N ILE A 30 6.20 -3.95 -2.11
CA ILE A 30 4.95 -4.26 -2.83
C ILE A 30 4.98 -5.69 -3.35
N LYS A 31 6.07 -6.10 -4.03
CA LYS A 31 6.20 -7.47 -4.55
C LYS A 31 6.10 -8.53 -3.45
N GLN A 32 6.75 -8.28 -2.31
CA GLN A 32 6.70 -9.19 -1.17
C GLN A 32 5.33 -9.21 -0.48
N ALA A 33 4.66 -8.07 -0.37
CA ALA A 33 3.33 -7.99 0.22
C ALA A 33 2.28 -8.67 -0.68
N GLN A 34 2.36 -8.47 -2.00
CA GLN A 34 1.48 -9.12 -2.97
C GLN A 34 1.63 -10.65 -2.96
N SER A 35 2.86 -11.17 -2.82
CA SER A 35 3.10 -12.61 -2.76
C SER A 35 2.68 -13.26 -1.44
N GLN A 36 2.54 -12.46 -0.36
CA GLN A 36 2.14 -12.93 0.96
C GLN A 36 0.69 -12.62 1.32
N SER A 37 -0.01 -11.90 0.43
CA SER A 37 -1.41 -11.54 0.64
C SER A 37 -2.30 -12.77 0.53
N GLN A 38 -3.20 -12.92 1.49
CA GLN A 38 -4.20 -13.99 1.51
C GLN A 38 -5.48 -13.60 0.75
N LEU A 39 -5.57 -12.38 0.24
CA LEU A 39 -6.71 -11.92 -0.56
C LEU A 39 -6.71 -12.58 -1.94
N GLU A 40 -7.90 -12.98 -2.41
CA GLU A 40 -8.06 -13.70 -3.68
C GLU A 40 -7.44 -12.92 -4.85
N VAL A 41 -6.48 -13.55 -5.51
CA VAL A 41 -5.94 -13.05 -6.78
C VAL A 41 -6.96 -13.34 -7.86
N ALA A 42 -7.84 -12.38 -8.15
CA ALA A 42 -8.61 -12.39 -9.39
C ALA A 42 -7.63 -12.27 -10.56
N VAL A 43 -7.27 -13.40 -11.18
CA VAL A 43 -6.54 -13.53 -12.45
C VAL A 43 -5.30 -12.61 -12.53
N GLY A 44 -4.24 -12.99 -11.81
CA GLY A 44 -2.88 -12.48 -12.04
C GLY A 44 -2.55 -11.06 -11.58
N VAL A 45 -3.50 -10.29 -11.02
CA VAL A 45 -3.24 -8.93 -10.51
C VAL A 45 -3.82 -8.76 -9.11
N ASN A 46 -2.96 -8.74 -8.09
CA ASN A 46 -3.37 -8.40 -6.74
C ASN A 46 -3.61 -6.89 -6.63
N LYS A 47 -4.87 -6.47 -6.79
CA LYS A 47 -5.30 -5.06 -6.73
C LYS A 47 -5.33 -4.48 -5.31
N ASP A 48 -5.10 -5.32 -4.31
CA ASP A 48 -5.26 -4.97 -2.89
C ASP A 48 -4.01 -4.36 -2.27
N VAL A 49 -2.84 -4.46 -2.92
CA VAL A 49 -1.63 -3.75 -2.51
C VAL A 49 -1.23 -2.77 -3.61
N VAL A 50 -1.30 -1.48 -3.29
CA VAL A 50 -0.86 -0.40 -4.17
C VAL A 50 0.27 0.37 -3.51
N GLY A 51 1.10 1.04 -4.31
CA GLY A 51 2.00 2.02 -3.75
C GLY A 51 2.22 3.22 -4.66
N GLY A 52 2.72 4.28 -4.03
CA GLY A 52 3.07 5.53 -4.67
C GLY A 52 4.33 6.09 -4.03
N VAL A 53 5.27 6.55 -4.86
CA VAL A 53 6.45 7.26 -4.37
C VAL A 53 5.99 8.65 -3.94
N ILE A 54 6.05 8.93 -2.64
CA ILE A 54 5.56 10.19 -2.07
C ILE A 54 6.55 10.66 -1.02
N ASP A 55 6.97 11.92 -1.16
CA ASP A 55 7.56 12.65 -0.05
C ASP A 55 6.45 13.23 0.83
N ILE A 56 6.25 12.65 2.01
CA ILE A 56 5.25 13.10 2.97
C ILE A 56 5.49 14.52 3.47
N LYS A 57 6.68 15.10 3.24
CA LYS A 57 6.96 16.51 3.52
C LYS A 57 6.39 17.45 2.45
N ASN A 58 6.05 16.93 1.28
CA ASN A 58 5.37 17.65 0.21
C ASN A 58 3.85 17.48 0.35
N SER A 59 3.18 18.52 0.84
CA SER A 59 1.76 18.47 1.18
C SER A 59 0.83 18.29 -0.03
N GLY A 60 1.26 18.63 -1.25
CA GLY A 60 0.39 18.55 -2.44
C GLY A 60 0.06 17.11 -2.85
N GLU A 61 1.08 16.28 -3.04
CA GLU A 61 0.94 14.87 -3.43
C GLU A 61 0.28 14.03 -2.33
N LEU A 62 0.53 14.37 -1.06
CA LEU A 62 -0.07 13.70 0.07
C LEU A 62 -1.60 13.89 0.13
N VAL A 63 -2.09 15.11 -0.15
CA VAL A 63 -3.53 15.39 -0.15
C VAL A 63 -4.24 14.55 -1.22
N GLN A 64 -3.68 14.50 -2.44
CA GLN A 64 -4.25 13.69 -3.52
C GLN A 64 -4.32 12.20 -3.15
N LEU A 65 -3.26 11.66 -2.54
CA LEU A 65 -3.28 10.28 -2.07
C LEU A 65 -4.42 10.04 -1.09
N ILE A 66 -4.54 10.87 -0.05
CA ILE A 66 -5.57 10.71 0.99
C ILE A 66 -6.97 10.74 0.38
N GLU A 67 -7.22 11.60 -0.61
CA GLU A 67 -8.50 11.66 -1.32
C GLU A 67 -8.78 10.42 -2.17
N ASP A 68 -7.75 9.77 -2.71
CA ASP A 68 -7.90 8.62 -3.60
C ASP A 68 -8.09 7.29 -2.84
N ILE A 69 -7.64 7.19 -1.58
CA ILE A 69 -7.79 5.98 -0.77
C ILE A 69 -9.27 5.59 -0.59
N PRO A 70 -10.19 6.47 -0.14
CA PRO A 70 -11.61 6.12 -0.01
C PRO A 70 -12.28 5.86 -1.36
N LYS A 71 -11.88 6.55 -2.44
CA LYS A 71 -12.43 6.31 -3.78
C LYS A 71 -12.12 4.88 -4.25
N ARG A 72 -10.95 4.35 -3.88
CA ARG A 72 -10.50 3.02 -4.30
C ARG A 72 -10.91 1.90 -3.36
N PHE A 73 -10.82 2.12 -2.05
CA PHE A 73 -11.01 1.09 -1.03
C PHE A 73 -12.23 1.33 -0.13
N GLY A 74 -12.97 2.41 -0.35
CA GLY A 74 -14.18 2.79 0.39
C GLY A 74 -13.88 3.60 1.66
N ARG A 75 -12.85 3.22 2.42
CA ARG A 75 -12.45 3.89 3.67
C ARG A 75 -10.97 3.67 3.98
N LEU A 76 -10.43 4.48 4.89
CA LEU A 76 -9.14 4.25 5.53
C LEU A 76 -9.38 3.76 6.96
N ASP A 77 -8.93 2.54 7.26
CA ASP A 77 -9.07 1.94 8.60
C ASP A 77 -7.96 2.35 9.56
N TYR A 78 -6.72 2.32 9.08
CA TYR A 78 -5.51 2.58 9.87
C TYR A 78 -4.47 3.30 9.02
N ALA A 79 -3.76 4.24 9.63
CA ALA A 79 -2.56 4.89 9.08
C ALA A 79 -1.40 4.71 10.07
N VAL A 80 -0.21 4.42 9.55
CA VAL A 80 1.01 4.10 10.33
C VAL A 80 2.17 4.94 9.84
#